data_AF-A0A1Q7TFC2-F1
#
_entry.id   AF-A0A1Q7TFC2-F1
#
_cell.length_a   1.000
_cell.length_b   1.000
_cell.length_c   1.000
_cell.angle_alpha   90.00
_cell.angle_beta   90.00
_cell.angle_gamma   90.00
#
_symmetry.space_group_name_H-M   'P 1'
#
loop_
_entity.id
_entity.type
_entity.pdbx_description
1 polymer ?
#
loop_
_entity_poly.entity_id
_entity_poly.type
_entity_poly.pdbx_seq_one_letter_code
_entity_poly.pdbx_strand_id
1 'polypeptide(L)' 'MIFAIGAEFNCTSWAQFLLKWIVAHPAVTCAIPATNNVQHLEDNMRSGVGRLPDAKLRERMIEAVANL' A
#
# COMPACT_ATOMS: atom_id res chain seq x y z
N MET A 1 14.71 -0.03 3.68
CA MET A 1 14.24 1.30 3.23
C MET A 1 12.71 1.41 3.26
N ILE A 2 11.95 0.47 2.68
CA ILE A 2 10.47 0.50 2.69
C ILE A 2 9.84 0.34 4.06
N PHE A 3 10.48 -0.37 4.99
CA PHE A 3 9.99 -0.45 6.38
C PHE A 3 10.01 0.89 7.13
N ALA A 4 10.85 1.86 6.73
CA ALA A 4 10.87 3.17 7.38
C ALA A 4 9.68 4.03 6.96
N ILE A 5 9.39 4.11 5.65
CA ILE A 5 8.27 4.90 5.13
C ILE A 5 6.94 4.18 5.33
N GLY A 6 6.91 2.85 5.17
CA GLY A 6 5.72 2.03 5.40
C GLY A 6 5.17 2.13 6.83
N ALA A 7 6.05 2.28 7.83
CA ALA A 7 5.65 2.48 9.21
C ALA A 7 4.87 3.79 9.44
N GLU A 8 5.09 4.85 8.64
CA GLU A 8 4.38 6.14 8.75
C GLU A 8 2.86 6.02 8.52
N PHE A 9 2.41 4.94 7.86
CA PHE A 9 1.02 4.69 7.54
C PHE A 9 0.57 3.26 7.88
N ASN A 10 1.20 2.66 8.90
CA ASN A 10 0.84 1.35 9.47
C ASN A 10 0.87 0.20 8.46
N CYS A 11 1.84 0.22 7.55
CA CYS A 11 2.05 -0.82 6.58
C CYS A 11 3.05 -1.85 7.10
N THR A 12 2.65 -3.13 7.15
CA THR A 12 3.49 -4.23 7.67
C THR A 12 3.97 -5.19 6.58
N SER A 13 3.48 -5.05 5.35
CA SER A 13 3.83 -5.92 4.22
C SER A 13 4.00 -5.16 2.91
N TRP A 14 4.59 -5.80 1.91
CA TRP A 14 4.70 -5.26 0.56
C TRP A 14 3.36 -5.16 -0.16
N ALA A 15 2.48 -6.13 0.04
CA ALA A 15 1.14 -6.10 -0.54
C ALA A 15 0.36 -4.88 -0.03
N GLN A 16 0.40 -4.65 1.29
CA GLN A 16 -0.18 -3.45 1.89
C GLN A 16 0.43 -2.16 1.34
N PHE A 17 1.75 -2.11 1.14
CA PHE A 17 2.44 -0.92 0.66
C PHE A 17 1.94 -0.53 -0.74
N LEU A 18 1.91 -1.49 -1.66
CA LEU A 18 1.49 -1.27 -3.04
C LEU A 18 -0.02 -1.02 -3.14
N LEU A 19 -0.84 -1.81 -2.43
CA LEU A 19 -2.29 -1.62 -2.46
C LEU A 19 -2.71 -0.28 -1.87
N LYS A 20 -2.11 0.16 -0.75
CA LYS A 20 -2.34 1.50 -0.19
C LYS A 20 -1.95 2.61 -1.17
N TRP A 21 -0.88 2.45 -1.94
CA TRP A 21 -0.50 3.41 -2.99
C TRP A 21 -1.56 3.51 -4.09
N ILE A 22 -2.13 2.38 -4.50
CA ILE A 22 -3.18 2.28 -5.53
C ILE A 22 -4.48 2.91 -5.01
N VAL A 23 -5.00 2.44 -3.88
CA VAL A 23 -6.33 2.87 -3.36
C VAL A 23 -6.33 4.31 -2.85
N ALA A 24 -5.17 4.91 -2.62
CA ALA A 24 -5.05 6.31 -2.24
C ALA A 24 -5.20 7.30 -3.41
N HIS A 25 -5.16 6.84 -4.66
CA HIS A 25 -5.37 7.72 -5.80
C HIS A 25 -6.86 8.07 -5.93
N PRO A 26 -7.27 9.34 -6.01
CA PRO A 26 -8.68 9.75 -5.98
C PRO A 26 -9.52 9.22 -7.15
N ALA A 27 -8.89 8.90 -8.29
CA ALA A 27 -9.57 8.27 -9.43
C ALA A 27 -9.82 6.76 -9.27
N VAL A 28 -9.25 6.10 -8.26
CA VAL A 28 -9.46 4.66 -8.02
C VAL A 28 -10.69 4.50 -7.14
N THR A 29 -11.71 3.83 -7.66
CA THR A 29 -12.96 3.55 -6.94
C THR A 29 -12.99 2.18 -6.29
N CYS A 30 -12.23 1.22 -6.83
CA CYS A 30 -12.14 -0.15 -6.34
C CYS A 30 -10.79 -0.76 -6.76
N ALA A 31 -10.21 -1.59 -5.89
CA ALA A 31 -9.08 -2.45 -6.22
C ALA A 31 -9.50 -3.92 -6.04
N ILE A 32 -9.09 -4.80 -6.96
CA ILE A 32 -9.45 -6.23 -6.96
C ILE A 32 -8.14 -7.04 -6.94
N PRO A 33 -7.55 -7.31 -5.75
CA PRO A 33 -6.32 -8.08 -5.64
C PRO A 33 -6.62 -9.57 -5.78
N ALA A 34 -6.11 -10.20 -6.83
CA ALA A 34 -6.26 -11.64 -7.03
C ALA A 34 -5.34 -12.43 -6.09
N THR A 35 -5.89 -13.43 -5.39
CA THR A 35 -5.14 -14.39 -4.59
C THR A 35 -5.95 -15.67 -4.41
N ASN A 36 -5.27 -16.82 -4.29
CA ASN A 36 -5.86 -18.11 -3.88
C ASN A 36 -5.44 -18.51 -2.44
N ASN A 37 -4.67 -17.66 -1.76
CA ASN A 37 -4.18 -17.87 -0.40
C ASN A 37 -4.92 -16.94 0.57
N VAL A 38 -5.52 -17.54 1.62
CA VAL A 38 -6.30 -16.81 2.63
C VAL A 38 -5.46 -15.81 3.43
N GLN A 39 -4.20 -16.12 3.74
CA GLN A 39 -3.31 -15.21 4.48
C GLN A 39 -3.00 -13.96 3.65
N HIS A 40 -2.80 -14.11 2.34
CA HIS A 40 -2.64 -12.97 1.44
C HIS A 40 -3.93 -12.16 1.32
N LEU A 41 -5.10 -12.81 1.34
CA LEU A 41 -6.38 -12.12 1.33
C LEU A 41 -6.53 -11.25 2.57
N GLU A 42 -6.25 -11.80 3.76
CA GLU A 42 -6.28 -11.06 5.02
C GLU A 42 -5.33 -9.86 4.99
N ASP A 43 -4.11 -10.05 4.49
CA ASP A 43 -3.11 -8.99 4.35
C ASP A 43 -3.56 -7.90 3.36
N ASN A 44 -4.09 -8.29 2.20
CA ASN A 44 -4.64 -7.37 1.21
C ASN A 44 -5.78 -6.53 1.79
N MET A 45 -6.68 -7.14 2.56
CA MET A 45 -7.81 -6.45 3.20
C MET A 45 -7.34 -5.39 4.21
N ARG A 46 -6.21 -5.60 4.90
CA ARG A 46 -5.63 -4.60 5.82
C ARG A 46 -5.19 -3.32 5.12
N SER A 47 -4.95 -3.35 3.82
CA SER A 47 -4.62 -2.15 3.02
C SER A 47 -5.71 -1.08 3.09
N GLY A 48 -6.98 -1.48 3.20
CA GLY A 48 -8.13 -0.57 3.29
C GLY A 48 -8.36 0.03 4.69
N VAL A 49 -7.53 -0.30 5.69
CA VAL A 49 -7.70 0.14 7.07
C VAL A 49 -6.66 1.21 7.43
N GLY A 50 -7.07 2.21 8.21
CA GLY A 50 -6.18 3.25 8.73
C GLY A 50 -5.83 4.33 7.71
N ARG A 51 -4.72 5.03 7.94
CA ARG A 51 -4.27 6.14 7.08
C ARG A 51 -3.86 5.60 5.70
N LEU A 52 -4.27 6.34 4.66
CA LEU A 52 -3.78 6.18 3.30
C LEU A 52 -2.71 7.25 3.00
N PRO A 53 -1.74 6.94 2.12
CA PRO A 53 -0.73 7.91 1.73
C PRO A 53 -1.36 9.09 0.97
N ASP A 54 -0.96 10.32 1.32
CA ASP A 54 -1.32 11.51 0.53
C ASP A 54 -0.46 11.62 -0.74
N ALA A 55 -0.71 12.63 -1.58
CA ALA A 55 0.00 12.82 -2.84
C ALA A 55 1.53 12.88 -2.65
N LYS A 56 2.00 13.63 -1.65
CA LYS A 56 3.44 13.78 -1.35
C LYS A 56 4.04 12.45 -0.90
N LEU A 57 3.34 11.70 -0.06
CA LEU A 57 3.78 10.38 0.37
C LEU A 57 3.79 9.38 -0.78
N ARG A 58 2.81 9.43 -1.69
CA ARG A 58 2.79 8.59 -2.90
C ARG A 58 3.98 8.84 -3.83
N GLU A 59 4.48 10.06 -3.93
CA GLU A 59 5.71 10.38 -4.67
C GLU A 59 6.95 9.76 -4.01
N ARG A 60 7.10 9.93 -2.69
CA ARG A 60 8.19 9.31 -1.91
C ARG A 60 8.19 7.78 -2.03
N MET A 61 7.02 7.16 -2.14
CA MET A 61 6.91 5.72 -2.36
C MET A 61 7.46 5.30 -3.73
N ILE A 62 7.25 6.11 -4.78
CA ILE A 62 7.84 5.87 -6.11
C ILE A 62 9.36 5.95 -6.02
N GLU A 63 9.90 7.00 -5.39
CA GLU A 63 11.34 7.14 -5.19
C GLU A 63 11.93 5.96 -4.41
N ALA A 64 11.25 5.50 -3.37
CA ALA A 64 11.68 4.35 -2.58
C ALA A 64 11.72 3.05 -3.40
N VAL A 65 10.77 2.87 -4.34
CA VAL A 65 10.72 1.69 -5.22
C VAL A 65 11.70 1.79 -6.38
N ALA A 66 11.92 2.99 -6.93
CA ALA A 66 12.88 3.21 -8.02
C ALA A 66 14.34 2.97 -7.61
N ASN A 67 14.62 3.06 -6.30
CA ASN A 67 15.94 2.86 -5.70
C ASN A 67 16.10 1.47 -5.04
N LEU A 68 15.24 0.50 -5.38
CA LEU A 68 15.34 -0.89 -4.93
C LEU A 68 16.42 -1.68 -5.67
#